data_AF-A0AAW0VVV5-F1
#
_entry.id   AF-A0AAW0VVV5-F1
#
_cell.length_a   1.000
_cell.length_b   1.000
_cell.length_c   1.000
_cell.angle_alpha   90.00
_cell.angle_beta   90.00
_cell.angle_gamma   90.00
#
_symmetry.space_group_name_H-M   'P 1'
#
loop_
_entity.id
_entity.type
_entity.pdbx_description
1 polymer ?
#
loop_
_entity_poly.entity_id
_entity_poly.type
_entity_poly.pdbx_seq_one_letter_code
_entity_poly.pdbx_strand_id
1 'polypeptide(L)'
;TTHIHAAHIHAAQERSTTRQTYIPDHPSKNPVGQPADIPSHYFIEEGDFCRRSRELQVVGFVHSAIDRVHKRHETRVTWANASALNWGVNLGVVFMVGRAKNQEEEKIVKEESSLYH
;
A
#
# COMPACT_ATOMS: atom_id res chain seq x y z
N THR A 1 -41.25 -30.16 21.85
CA THR A 1 -42.39 -29.23 21.93
C THR A 1 -41.99 -28.11 22.86
N THR A 2 -41.64 -26.94 22.34
CA THR A 2 -41.11 -25.83 23.13
C THR A 2 -41.95 -24.60 22.86
N HIS A 3 -42.41 -24.00 23.95
CA HIS A 3 -43.50 -23.03 24.02
C HIS A 3 -43.14 -21.67 23.39
N ILE A 4 -44.12 -21.14 22.64
CA ILE A 4 -44.21 -19.74 22.22
C ILE A 4 -44.62 -18.91 23.45
N HIS A 5 -43.94 -17.79 23.70
CA HIS A 5 -44.50 -16.69 24.48
C HIS A 5 -44.49 -15.43 23.61
N ALA A 6 -45.69 -15.07 23.16
CA ALA A 6 -45.96 -13.78 22.54
C ALA A 6 -46.16 -12.74 23.65
N ALA A 7 -45.54 -11.58 23.50
CA ALA A 7 -45.92 -10.37 24.22
C ALA A 7 -46.25 -9.31 23.19
N HIS A 8 -47.55 -9.03 23.07
CA HIS A 8 -48.12 -7.94 22.29
C HIS A 8 -48.27 -6.74 23.24
N ILE A 9 -47.69 -5.59 22.92
CA ILE A 9 -48.07 -4.31 23.53
C ILE A 9 -48.33 -3.31 22.39
N HIS A 10 -49.59 -2.88 22.31
CA HIS A 10 -50.05 -1.74 21.54
C HIS A 10 -49.53 -0.44 22.15
N ALA A 11 -49.11 0.51 21.31
CA ALA A 11 -49.89 1.73 21.06
C ALA A 11 -49.03 2.73 20.28
N ALA A 12 -49.64 3.26 19.23
CA ALA A 12 -49.13 4.33 18.40
C ALA A 12 -48.90 5.60 19.23
N GLN A 13 -47.81 6.32 18.94
CA GLN A 13 -47.71 7.72 19.28
C GLN A 13 -47.12 8.47 18.08
N GLU A 14 -47.96 9.35 17.54
CA GLU A 14 -47.73 10.18 16.37
C GLU A 14 -46.49 11.06 16.56
N ARG A 15 -45.64 11.13 15.54
CA ARG A 15 -44.63 12.19 15.47
C ARG A 15 -44.46 12.68 14.04
N SER A 16 -45.20 13.74 13.75
CA SER A 16 -44.90 14.86 12.85
C SER A 16 -43.82 14.63 11.80
N THR A 17 -44.25 14.45 10.55
CA THR A 17 -43.42 14.44 9.35
C THR A 17 -42.86 15.83 9.07
N THR A 18 -41.75 16.19 9.72
CA THR A 18 -40.88 17.25 9.22
C THR A 18 -40.09 16.66 8.06
N ARG A 19 -40.39 17.07 6.81
CA ARG A 19 -39.56 16.77 5.63
C ARG A 19 -38.17 17.38 5.87
N GLN A 20 -37.28 16.60 6.45
CA GLN A 20 -35.88 16.93 6.56
C GLN A 20 -35.24 16.62 5.22
N THR A 21 -34.98 17.67 4.44
CA THR A 21 -34.18 17.58 3.22
C THR A 21 -32.82 16.99 3.59
N TYR A 22 -32.59 15.74 3.19
CA TYR A 22 -31.28 15.10 3.25
C TYR A 22 -30.32 15.89 2.36
N ILE A 23 -29.52 16.76 2.96
CA ILE A 23 -28.30 17.26 2.35
C ILE A 23 -27.30 16.13 2.56
N PRO A 24 -26.80 15.45 1.51
CA PRO A 24 -25.73 14.48 1.72
C PRO A 24 -24.54 15.23 2.30
N ASP A 25 -24.23 14.95 3.57
CA ASP A 25 -22.97 15.34 4.18
C ASP A 25 -21.87 14.84 3.25
N HIS A 26 -21.19 15.78 2.59
CA HIS A 26 -19.98 15.47 1.87
C HIS A 26 -19.05 14.72 2.83
N PRO A 27 -18.50 13.56 2.45
CA PRO A 27 -17.54 12.89 3.29
C PRO A 27 -16.42 13.88 3.57
N SER A 28 -16.32 14.26 4.84
CA SER A 28 -15.20 15.04 5.34
C SER A 28 -13.94 14.37 4.84
N LYS A 29 -13.16 15.08 4.04
CA LYS A 29 -11.82 14.67 3.59
C LYS A 29 -10.89 14.73 4.79
N ASN A 30 -11.16 13.96 5.83
CA ASN A 30 -10.14 13.61 6.79
C ASN A 30 -9.28 12.58 6.07
N PRO A 31 -8.06 12.94 5.62
CA PRO A 31 -7.16 11.94 5.09
C PRO A 31 -6.99 10.88 6.17
N VAL A 32 -7.33 9.63 5.85
CA VAL A 32 -6.98 8.46 6.66
C VAL A 32 -5.53 8.65 7.06
N GLY A 33 -5.29 8.78 8.37
CA GLY A 33 -4.06 9.33 8.92
C GLY A 33 -2.83 8.81 8.21
N GLN A 34 -2.15 9.69 7.46
CA GLN A 34 -0.74 9.47 7.17
C GLN A 34 -0.06 9.23 8.51
N PRO A 35 0.79 8.19 8.65
CA PRO A 35 1.52 7.99 9.89
C PRO A 35 2.28 9.29 10.18
N ALA A 36 1.91 9.94 11.29
CA ALA A 36 2.57 11.16 11.73
C ALA A 36 4.03 10.79 11.97
N ASP A 37 4.92 11.46 11.24
CA ASP A 37 6.36 11.26 11.28
C ASP A 37 6.82 9.89 10.79
N ILE A 38 6.71 9.65 9.48
CA ILE A 38 7.73 8.87 8.78
C ILE A 38 8.81 9.86 8.38
N PRO A 39 9.97 9.90 9.06
CA PRO A 39 11.01 10.83 8.66
C PRO A 39 11.38 10.63 7.19
N SER A 40 11.46 11.74 6.45
CA SER A 40 11.70 11.76 5.00
C SER A 40 13.00 11.08 4.60
N HIS A 41 13.94 10.94 5.54
CA HIS A 41 15.19 10.19 5.36
C HIS A 41 15.03 8.67 5.46
N TYR A 42 13.83 8.14 5.71
CA TYR A 42 13.59 6.70 5.89
C TYR A 42 12.82 6.04 4.76
N PHE A 43 12.14 6.78 3.89
CA PHE A 43 11.20 6.14 2.99
C PHE A 43 11.19 6.75 1.60
N ILE A 44 11.67 5.89 0.69
CA ILE A 44 11.32 5.82 -0.72
C ILE A 44 12.11 6.81 -1.59
N GLU A 45 13.27 6.35 -2.05
CA GLU A 45 13.98 6.93 -3.20
C GLU A 45 13.13 6.88 -4.48
N GLU A 46 12.02 6.12 -4.50
CA GLU A 46 11.20 5.81 -5.67
C GLU A 46 9.73 6.25 -5.55
N GLY A 47 9.47 7.51 -5.16
CA GLY A 47 8.13 7.99 -4.82
C GLY A 47 7.11 7.94 -5.97
N ASP A 48 7.61 7.86 -7.20
CA ASP A 48 6.86 7.77 -8.44
C ASP A 48 6.93 6.38 -9.11
N PHE A 49 7.47 5.36 -8.43
CA PHE A 49 7.58 3.97 -8.94
C PHE A 49 6.30 3.49 -9.62
N CYS A 50 5.19 3.52 -8.90
CA CYS A 50 3.89 3.06 -9.40
C CYS A 50 3.33 3.92 -10.55
N ARG A 51 3.79 5.18 -10.69
CA ARG A 51 3.40 6.05 -11.81
C ARG A 51 4.22 5.77 -13.07
N ARG A 52 5.48 5.35 -12.93
CA ARG A 52 6.35 4.99 -14.06
C ARG A 52 5.97 3.63 -14.67
N SER A 53 5.58 2.67 -13.84
CA SER A 53 5.11 1.36 -14.28
C SER A 53 3.67 1.43 -14.78
N ARG A 54 3.48 1.60 -16.10
CA ARG A 54 2.14 1.52 -16.70
C ARG A 54 1.54 0.13 -16.45
N GLU A 55 0.26 0.12 -16.09
CA GLU A 55 -0.53 -1.12 -15.91
C GLU A 55 -0.01 -2.07 -14.83
N LEU A 56 0.71 -1.57 -13.82
CA LEU A 56 1.18 -2.34 -12.67
C LEU A 56 0.00 -3.01 -11.94
N GLN A 57 0.00 -4.34 -11.86
CA GLN A 57 -1.05 -5.13 -11.20
C GLN A 57 -0.60 -5.64 -9.83
N VAL A 58 0.68 -5.93 -9.68
CA VAL A 58 1.25 -6.49 -8.43
C VAL A 58 2.53 -5.73 -8.08
N VAL A 59 2.71 -5.45 -6.79
CA VAL A 59 3.96 -4.95 -6.22
C VAL A 59 4.54 -5.99 -5.28
N GLY A 60 5.71 -6.50 -5.62
CA GLY A 60 6.49 -7.39 -4.76
C GLY A 60 7.47 -6.60 -3.90
N PHE A 61 7.48 -6.85 -2.59
CA PHE A 61 8.46 -6.27 -1.68
C PHE A 61 9.49 -7.34 -1.29
N VAL A 62 10.77 -7.09 -1.58
CA VAL A 62 11.84 -8.04 -1.28
C VAL A 62 12.77 -7.44 -0.23
N HIS A 63 12.77 -8.04 0.96
CA HIS A 63 13.74 -7.69 2.00
C HIS A 63 15.15 -8.16 1.59
N SER A 64 16.14 -7.26 1.72
CA SER A 64 17.53 -7.56 1.39
C SER A 64 18.47 -6.76 2.28
N ALA A 65 19.67 -7.28 2.57
CA ALA A 65 20.72 -6.52 3.23
C ALA A 65 21.52 -5.72 2.20
N ILE A 66 22.05 -4.54 2.56
CA ILE A 66 22.72 -3.61 1.64
C ILE A 66 23.81 -4.30 0.81
N ASP A 67 24.63 -5.14 1.44
CA ASP A 67 25.74 -5.88 0.82
C ASP A 67 25.30 -6.98 -0.18
N ARG A 68 24.02 -7.34 -0.23
CA ARG A 68 23.47 -8.40 -1.10
C ARG A 68 23.07 -7.91 -2.50
N VAL A 69 23.79 -6.94 -3.05
CA VAL A 69 23.55 -6.37 -4.40
C VAL A 69 23.44 -7.48 -5.45
N HIS A 70 24.38 -8.43 -5.46
CA HIS A 70 24.36 -9.53 -6.44
C HIS A 70 23.09 -10.40 -6.33
N LYS A 71 22.57 -10.66 -5.12
CA LYS A 71 21.31 -11.42 -4.96
C LYS A 71 20.09 -10.63 -5.41
N ARG A 72 20.09 -9.31 -5.23
CA ARG A 72 19.04 -8.45 -5.79
C ARG A 72 19.11 -8.43 -7.31
N HIS A 73 20.32 -8.38 -7.89
CA HIS A 73 20.51 -8.50 -9.33
C HIS A 73 19.95 -9.82 -9.88
N GLU A 74 20.33 -10.95 -9.28
CA GLU A 74 19.78 -12.28 -9.64
C GLU A 74 18.24 -12.30 -9.55
N THR A 75 17.68 -11.67 -8.51
CA THR A 75 16.23 -11.54 -8.37
C THR A 75 15.61 -10.75 -9.52
N ARG A 76 16.21 -9.59 -9.87
CA ARG A 76 15.77 -8.73 -11.00
C ARG A 76 15.80 -9.48 -12.33
N VAL A 77 16.83 -10.25 -12.62
CA VAL A 77 16.96 -10.95 -13.92
C VAL A 77 16.19 -12.27 -14.00
N THR A 78 15.59 -12.71 -12.89
CA THR A 78 14.77 -13.93 -12.83
C THR A 78 13.29 -13.59 -12.67
N TRP A 79 12.67 -14.00 -11.57
CA TRP A 79 11.22 -13.91 -11.37
C TRP A 79 10.70 -12.47 -11.24
N ALA A 80 11.54 -11.52 -10.79
CA ALA A 80 11.12 -10.13 -10.66
C ALA A 80 11.01 -9.41 -12.01
N ASN A 81 11.49 -10.01 -13.11
CA ASN A 81 11.21 -9.59 -14.48
C ASN A 81 10.02 -10.39 -15.04
N ALA A 82 8.88 -10.40 -14.34
CA ALA A 82 7.74 -11.21 -14.74
C ALA A 82 7.15 -10.80 -16.10
N SER A 83 7.38 -9.55 -16.54
CA SER A 83 7.05 -9.09 -17.89
C SER A 83 7.81 -9.88 -18.98
N ALA A 84 9.01 -10.39 -18.68
CA ALA A 84 9.75 -11.29 -19.58
C ALA A 84 9.27 -12.75 -19.51
N LEU A 85 8.50 -13.13 -18.48
CA LEU A 85 8.06 -14.51 -18.25
C LEU A 85 6.68 -14.83 -18.87
N ASN A 86 6.05 -13.89 -19.57
CA ASN A 86 4.75 -14.06 -20.25
C ASN A 86 3.62 -14.58 -19.34
N TRP A 87 3.68 -14.30 -18.03
CA TRP A 87 2.65 -14.75 -17.07
C TRP A 87 1.35 -13.94 -17.12
N GLY A 88 1.25 -12.95 -18.02
CA GLY A 88 0.08 -12.09 -18.15
C GLY A 88 -0.16 -11.18 -16.94
N VAL A 89 0.83 -11.06 -16.05
CA VAL A 89 0.79 -10.19 -14.87
C VAL A 89 1.89 -9.15 -14.93
N ASN A 90 1.52 -7.88 -14.82
CA ASN A 90 2.47 -6.78 -14.71
C ASN A 90 2.92 -6.63 -13.25
N LEU A 91 4.08 -7.19 -12.95
CA LEU A 91 4.72 -7.16 -11.64
C LEU A 91 5.82 -6.09 -11.59
N GLY A 92 5.82 -5.29 -10.52
CA GLY A 92 6.92 -4.42 -10.15
C GLY A 92 7.50 -4.88 -8.83
N VAL A 93 8.82 -4.82 -8.67
CA VAL A 93 9.49 -5.26 -7.45
C VAL A 93 10.29 -4.13 -6.84
N VAL A 94 10.11 -3.91 -5.55
CA VAL A 94 10.84 -2.94 -4.74
C VAL A 94 11.69 -3.69 -3.70
N PHE A 95 12.97 -3.35 -3.63
CA PHE A 95 13.87 -3.91 -2.63
C PHE A 95 13.87 -3.04 -1.39
N MET A 96 13.56 -3.64 -0.23
CA MET A 96 13.63 -2.97 1.06
C MET A 96 14.97 -3.33 1.71
N VAL A 97 15.84 -2.33 1.82
CA VAL A 97 17.14 -2.43 2.47
C VAL A 97 17.16 -1.65 3.78
N GLY A 98 18.04 -2.06 4.69
CA GLY A 98 18.28 -1.32 5.93
C GLY A 98 18.95 0.04 5.69
N ARG A 99 19.18 0.79 6.77
CA ARG A 99 19.95 2.04 6.69
C ARG A 99 21.43 1.74 6.55
N ALA A 100 22.10 2.49 5.70
CA ALA A 100 23.55 2.51 5.63
C ALA A 100 24.12 2.99 6.97
N LYS A 101 25.13 2.27 7.46
CA LYS A 101 25.84 2.57 8.72
C LYS A 101 27.14 3.32 8.50
N ASN A 102 27.63 3.35 7.26
CA ASN A 102 28.89 3.95 6.86
C ASN A 102 28.82 4.43 5.40
N GLN A 103 29.83 5.20 4.97
CA GLN A 103 29.90 5.78 3.63
C GLN A 103 29.94 4.72 2.51
N GLU A 104 30.50 3.53 2.78
CA GLU A 104 30.57 2.46 1.79
C GLU A 104 29.19 1.86 1.52
N GLU A 105 28.42 1.57 2.57
CA GLU A 105 27.04 1.12 2.44
C GLU A 105 26.15 2.16 1.77
N GLU A 106 26.35 3.46 2.07
CA GLU A 106 25.62 4.55 1.42
C GLU A 106 25.93 4.63 -0.08
N LYS A 107 27.20 4.46 -0.44
CA LYS A 107 27.64 4.41 -1.83
C LYS A 107 26.99 3.24 -2.58
N ILE A 108 26.98 2.05 -1.98
CA ILE A 108 26.33 0.86 -2.56
C ILE A 108 24.85 1.13 -2.86
N VAL A 109 24.12 1.72 -1.89
CA VAL A 109 22.70 2.04 -2.05
C VAL A 109 22.51 3.04 -3.19
N LYS A 110 23.29 4.13 -3.22
CA LYS A 110 23.18 5.18 -4.25
C LYS A 110 23.52 4.68 -5.65
N GLU A 111 24.58 3.89 -5.78
CA GLU A 111 24.99 3.33 -7.08
C GLU A 111 23.91 2.39 -7.62
N GLU A 112 23.40 1.47 -6.79
CA GLU A 112 22.35 0.56 -7.20
C GLU A 112 21.05 1.32 -7.52
N SER A 113 20.68 2.30 -6.70
CA SER A 113 19.51 3.14 -6.93
C SER A 113 19.59 3.88 -8.27
N SER A 114 20.74 4.48 -8.58
CA SER A 114 20.96 5.21 -9.85
C SER A 114 20.87 4.32 -11.10
N LEU A 115 21.19 3.03 -10.96
CA LEU A 115 21.17 2.06 -12.06
C LEU A 115 19.77 1.51 -12.36
N TYR A 116 18.87 1.49 -11.37
CA TYR A 116 17.60 0.77 -11.44
C TYR A 116 16.36 1.64 -11.17
N HIS A 117 16.52 2.97 -11.05
CA HIS A 117 15.44 3.96 -10.99
C HIS A 117 14.48 3.88 -12.20
#